data_AF-A0A4Q5YU94-F1
#
_entry.id   AF-A0A4Q5YU94-F1
#
_cell.length_a   1.000
_cell.length_b   1.000
_cell.length_c   1.000
_cell.angle_alpha   90.00
_cell.angle_beta   90.00
_cell.angle_gamma   90.00
#
_symmetry.space_group_name_H-M   'P 1'
#
loop_
_entity.id
_entity.type
_entity.pdbx_description
1 polymer ?
#
loop_
_entity_poly.entity_id
_entity_poly.type
_entity_poly.pdbx_seq_one_letter_code
_entity_poly.pdbx_strand_id
1 'polypeptide(L)' 'NYRESYDDAFLMEYSYYIREWIAAGKTVYTYFNNTMGDAIGNLRTLNKYVAEG' A
#
# COMPACT_ATOMS: atom_id res chain seq x y z
N ASN A 1 -1.23 -13.82 -14.73
CA ASN A 1 0.01 -13.88 -13.93
C ASN A 1 0.52 -12.47 -13.70
N TYR A 2 -0.01 -11.86 -12.64
CA TYR A 2 0.39 -10.59 -12.02
C TYR A 2 1.74 -10.73 -11.31
N ARG A 3 2.75 -11.32 -11.97
CA ARG A 3 4.02 -11.75 -11.35
C ARG A 3 4.83 -10.62 -10.70
N GLU A 4 4.40 -9.37 -10.87
CA GLU A 4 5.04 -8.18 -10.31
C GLU A 4 4.06 -7.24 -9.57
N SER A 5 2.78 -7.60 -9.38
CA SER A 5 1.95 -6.86 -8.39
C SER A 5 2.21 -7.36 -6.98
N TYR A 6 2.00 -6.46 -6.02
CA TYR A 6 2.07 -6.82 -4.60
C TYR A 6 0.85 -7.64 -4.20
N ASP A 7 1.06 -8.59 -3.29
CA ASP A 7 -0.01 -9.40 -2.72
C ASP A 7 -0.86 -8.59 -1.74
N ASP A 8 -2.15 -8.93 -1.61
CA ASP A 8 -3.09 -8.27 -0.70
C ASP A 8 -2.61 -8.32 0.75
N ALA A 9 -2.02 -9.44 1.20
CA ALA A 9 -1.51 -9.57 2.56
C ALA A 9 -0.33 -8.61 2.82
N PHE A 10 0.53 -8.43 1.81
CA PHE A 10 1.63 -7.49 1.88
C PHE A 10 1.14 -6.03 1.97
N LEU A 11 0.17 -5.66 1.13
CA LEU A 11 -0.43 -4.32 1.17
C LEU A 11 -1.17 -4.06 2.49
N MET A 12 -1.85 -5.08 3.03
CA MET A 12 -2.53 -5.01 4.32
C MET A 12 -1.52 -4.78 5.46
N GLU A 13 -0.43 -5.53 5.50
CA GLU A 13 0.63 -5.37 6.50
C GLU A 13 1.19 -3.94 6.49
N TYR A 14 1.54 -3.42 5.31
CA TYR A 14 2.04 -2.05 5.18
C TYR A 14 1.01 -0.99 5.58
N SER A 15 -0.28 -1.25 5.39
CA SER A 15 -1.33 -0.33 5.84
C SER A 15 -1.32 -0.10 7.35
N TYR A 16 -0.97 -1.13 8.14
CA TYR A 16 -0.84 -1.00 9.59
C TYR A 16 0.33 -0.09 9.95
N TYR A 17 1.51 -0.32 9.36
CA TYR A 17 2.67 0.54 9.60
C TYR A 17 2.42 1.99 9.19
N ILE A 18 1.77 2.22 8.06
CA ILE A 18 1.43 3.56 7.58
C ILE A 18 0.49 4.26 8.56
N ARG A 19 -0.53 3.56 9.08
CA ARG A 19 -1.43 4.13 10.09
C ARG A 19 -0.71 4.50 11.37
N GLU A 20 0.19 3.66 11.87
CA GLU A 20 1.02 3.97 13.05
C GLU A 20 1.89 5.22 12.82
N TRP A 21 2.49 5.36 11.63
CA TRP A 21 3.28 6.54 11.29
C TRP A 21 2.43 7.81 11.16
N ILE A 22 1.25 7.71 10.56
CA ILE A 22 0.29 8.82 10.49
C ILE A 22 -0.17 9.23 11.90
N ALA A 23 -0.48 8.25 12.77
CA ALA A 23 -0.86 8.48 14.16
C ALA A 23 0.27 9.16 14.96
N ALA A 24 1.53 8.86 14.63
CA ALA A 24 2.70 9.53 15.17
C ALA A 24 2.96 10.94 14.59
N GLY A 25 2.04 11.47 13.76
CA GLY A 25 2.12 12.82 13.17
C GLY A 25 3.06 12.93 11.96
N LYS A 26 3.46 11.80 11.34
CA LYS A 26 4.33 11.82 10.17
C LYS A 26 3.51 12.02 8.89
N THR A 27 4.09 12.73 7.93
CA THR A 27 3.62 12.69 6.55
C THR A 27 4.25 11.50 5.84
N VAL A 28 3.44 10.62 5.27
CA VAL A 28 3.88 9.38 4.63
C VAL A 28 3.65 9.46 3.13
N TYR A 29 4.67 9.12 2.35
CA TYR A 29 4.60 9.03 0.88
C TYR A 29 4.97 7.61 0.45
N THR A 30 4.19 7.02 -0.45
CA THR A 30 4.41 5.67 -0.97
C THR A 30 4.59 5.73 -2.49
N TYR A 31 5.49 4.89 -3.00
CA TYR A 31 5.82 4.80 -4.42
C TYR A 31 5.81 3.34 -4.85
N PHE A 32 5.01 3.03 -5.88
CA PHE A 32 4.97 1.70 -6.49
C PHE A 32 5.87 1.72 -7.73
N ASN A 33 6.94 0.92 -7.70
CA ASN A 33 7.94 0.85 -8.78
C ASN A 33 7.95 -0.50 -9.51
N ASN A 34 6.81 -1.21 -9.50
CA ASN A 34 6.69 -2.44 -10.26
C ASN A 34 6.60 -2.13 -11.77
N THR A 35 7.46 -2.77 -12.57
CA THR A 35 7.70 -2.44 -13.99
C THR A 35 6.73 -3.19 -14.91
N MET A 36 6.34 -4.40 -14.53
CA MET A 36 5.14 -5.11 -14.98
C MET A 36 4.19 -5.25 -13.77
N GLY A 37 2.89 -5.40 -13.97
CA GLY A 37 1.89 -5.43 -12.88
C GLY A 37 1.10 -4.13 -12.71
N ASP A 38 0.08 -4.16 -11.85
CA ASP A 38 -0.91 -3.09 -11.72
C ASP A 38 -0.57 -2.15 -10.56
N ALA A 39 0.35 -1.21 -10.82
CA ALA A 39 0.72 -0.18 -9.85
C ALA A 39 -0.49 0.66 -9.39
N ILE A 40 -1.45 0.91 -10.29
CA ILE A 40 -2.68 1.66 -9.97
C ILE A 40 -3.58 0.84 -9.05
N GLY A 41 -3.73 -0.46 -9.32
CA GLY A 41 -4.42 -1.41 -8.46
C GLY A 41 -3.81 -1.47 -7.07
N ASN A 42 -2.49 -1.64 -6.98
CA ASN A 42 -1.78 -1.66 -5.69
C ASN A 42 -1.98 -0.37 -4.89
N LEU A 43 -1.93 0.80 -5.57
CA LEU A 43 -2.19 2.10 -4.95
C LEU A 43 -3.62 2.21 -4.42
N ARG A 44 -4.61 1.79 -5.21
CA ARG A 44 -6.02 1.82 -4.79
C ARG A 44 -6.28 0.90 -3.61
N THR A 45 -5.74 -0.33 -3.66
CA THR A 45 -5.87 -1.31 -2.58
C THR A 45 -5.21 -0.81 -1.30
N LEU A 46 -3.98 -0.29 -1.37
CA LEU A 46 -3.29 0.26 -0.19
C LEU A 46 -4.06 1.45 0.41
N ASN A 47 -4.53 2.38 -0.42
CA ASN A 47 -5.32 3.52 0.07
C ASN A 47 -6.61 3.07 0.77
N LYS A 48 -7.28 2.03 0.25
CA LYS A 48 -8.45 1.44 0.89
C LYS A 48 -8.11 0.92 2.28
N TYR A 49 -7.06 0.11 2.41
CA TYR A 49 -6.66 -0.46 3.69
C TYR A 49 -6.19 0.58 4.72
N VAL A 50 -5.55 1.66 4.26
CA VAL A 50 -5.17 2.79 5.13
C VAL A 50 -6.40 3.56 5.64
N ALA A 51 -7.47 3.66 4.83
CA ALA A 51 -8.68 4.41 5.18
C ALA A 51 -9.72 3.61 6.00
N GLU A 52 -9.74 2.28 5.86
CA GLU A 52 -10.77 1.41 6.48
C GLU A 52 -10.41 0.89 7.88
N GLY A 53 -9.22 1.18 8.39
CA GLY A 53 -8.76 0.68 9.68
C GLY A 53 -8.43 1.78 10.68
#